data_AF-A0A972XBM6-F1
#
_entry.id   AF-A0A972XBM6-F1
#
_cell.length_a   1.000
_cell.length_b   1.000
_cell.length_c   1.000
_cell.angle_alpha   90.00
_cell.angle_beta   90.00
_cell.angle_gamma   90.00
#
_symmetry.space_group_name_H-M   'P 1'
#
loop_
_entity.id
_entity.type
_entity.pdbx_description
1 polymer ?
#
loop_
_entity_poly.entity_id
_entity_poly.type
_entity_poly.pdbx_seq_one_letter_code
_entity_poly.pdbx_strand_id
1 'polypeptide(L)'
;MDSSTQSKLDEIASLKEVSFSYSPDQRTILNGLNMSFKRGQVTAVMGGSGCGKTTVLRLLGGQVVANTGKVLFDGEDIGSLNHQGLVRVRRKMGMLFQFGALFTDLSVFENVA
;
A
#
# COMPACT_ATOMS: atom_id res chain seq x y z
N MET A 1 -15.23 20.81 -17.98
CA MET A 1 -13.80 20.56 -17.65
C MET A 1 -13.83 20.17 -16.19
N ASP A 2 -13.85 18.85 -15.96
CA ASP A 2 -14.55 18.31 -14.80
C ASP A 2 -13.57 18.11 -13.64
N SER A 3 -13.86 18.77 -12.52
CA SER A 3 -13.06 18.79 -11.29
C SER A 3 -12.76 17.40 -10.71
N SER A 4 -13.51 16.38 -11.13
CA SER A 4 -13.37 14.98 -10.74
C SER A 4 -12.15 14.27 -11.34
N THR A 5 -11.62 14.73 -12.47
CA THR A 5 -10.38 14.18 -13.07
C THR A 5 -9.13 14.73 -12.39
N GLN A 6 -9.19 15.96 -11.89
CA GLN A 6 -8.07 16.64 -11.23
C GLN A 6 -7.74 15.98 -9.88
N SER A 7 -8.77 15.60 -9.11
CA SER A 7 -8.62 14.89 -7.84
C SER A 7 -7.90 13.54 -7.96
N LYS A 8 -7.96 12.84 -9.11
CA LYS A 8 -7.25 11.57 -9.32
C LYS A 8 -5.75 11.75 -9.56
N LEU A 9 -5.33 12.90 -10.09
CA LEU A 9 -3.91 13.20 -10.35
C LEU A 9 -3.18 13.62 -9.07
N ASP A 10 -3.91 14.22 -8.13
CA ASP A 10 -3.38 14.62 -6.82
C ASP A 10 -3.18 13.45 -5.85
N GLU A 11 -3.71 12.26 -6.14
CA GLU A 11 -3.54 11.05 -5.32
C GLU A 11 -2.28 10.26 -5.75
N ILE A 12 -1.43 9.91 -4.78
CA ILE A 12 -0.33 8.96 -4.99
C ILE A 12 -0.83 7.52 -4.83
N ALA A 13 -1.75 7.28 -3.91
CA ALA A 13 -2.32 5.96 -3.70
C ALA A 13 -3.78 6.05 -3.22
N SER A 14 -4.57 5.01 -3.49
CA SER A 14 -5.93 4.90 -2.96
C SER A 14 -6.37 3.44 -2.80
N LEU A 15 -7.19 3.21 -1.79
CA LEU A 15 -7.94 1.96 -1.58
C LEU A 15 -9.42 2.28 -1.87
N LYS A 16 -10.06 1.46 -2.69
CA LYS A 16 -11.46 1.64 -3.09
C LYS A 16 -12.23 0.36 -2.81
N GLU A 17 -13.17 0.43 -1.88
CA GLU A 17 -14.01 -0.70 -1.43
C GLU A 17 -13.18 -1.95 -1.09
N VAL A 18 -12.03 -1.76 -0.45
CA VAL A 18 -11.07 -2.85 -0.22
C VAL A 18 -11.52 -3.71 0.96
N SER A 19 -11.71 -5.00 0.69
CA SER A 19 -11.89 -6.01 1.73
C SER A 19 -10.77 -7.04 1.69
N PHE A 20 -10.30 -7.45 2.87
CA PHE A 20 -9.18 -8.37 3.00
C PHE A 20 -9.29 -9.26 4.24
N SER A 21 -9.07 -10.57 4.05
CA SER A 21 -8.76 -11.58 5.06
C SER A 21 -7.50 -12.36 4.65
N TYR A 22 -6.73 -12.85 5.63
CA TYR A 22 -5.53 -13.65 5.34
C TYR A 22 -5.88 -15.07 4.88
N SER A 23 -7.02 -15.59 5.31
CA SER A 23 -7.59 -16.84 4.82
C SER A 23 -9.13 -16.72 4.69
N PRO A 24 -9.79 -17.49 3.81
CA PRO A 24 -11.24 -17.43 3.63
C PRO A 24 -12.04 -17.79 4.90
N ASP A 25 -11.47 -18.64 5.75
CA ASP A 25 -12.02 -19.11 7.03
C ASP A 25 -11.64 -18.21 8.21
N GLN A 26 -10.78 -17.21 8.00
CA GLN A 26 -10.35 -16.27 9.01
C GLN A 26 -11.19 -15.00 9.03
N ARG A 27 -11.14 -14.31 10.17
CA ARG A 27 -11.77 -13.00 10.36
C ARG A 27 -11.31 -12.01 9.27
N THR A 28 -12.28 -11.35 8.65
CA THR A 28 -12.05 -10.18 7.79
C THR A 28 -11.35 -9.07 8.56
N ILE A 29 -10.17 -8.68 8.09
CA ILE A 29 -9.33 -7.64 8.71
C ILE A 29 -9.77 -6.26 8.24
N LEU A 30 -10.03 -6.11 6.93
CA LEU A 30 -10.51 -4.89 6.30
C LEU A 30 -11.84 -5.19 5.59
N ASN A 31 -12.84 -4.33 5.74
CA ASN A 31 -14.16 -4.52 5.17
C ASN A 31 -14.64 -3.22 4.51
N GLY A 32 -14.70 -3.19 3.16
CA GLY A 32 -15.20 -2.03 2.40
C GLY A 32 -14.39 -0.75 2.63
N LEU A 33 -13.07 -0.88 2.78
CA LEU A 33 -12.21 0.24 3.18
C LEU A 33 -11.95 1.18 2.01
N ASN A 34 -12.28 2.47 2.20
CA ASN A 34 -11.94 3.55 1.30
C ASN A 34 -10.91 4.48 1.95
N MET A 35 -9.78 4.68 1.29
CA MET A 35 -8.75 5.63 1.72
C MET A 35 -8.07 6.26 0.51
N SER A 36 -7.68 7.52 0.63
CA SER A 36 -6.85 8.20 -0.37
C SER A 36 -5.64 8.86 0.28
N PHE A 37 -4.52 8.79 -0.43
CA PHE A 37 -3.24 9.35 -0.03
C PHE A 37 -2.84 10.36 -1.10
N LYS A 38 -2.67 11.63 -0.71
CA LYS A 38 -2.32 12.71 -1.62
C LYS A 38 -0.81 12.79 -1.86
N ARG A 39 -0.41 13.19 -3.06
CA ARG A 39 0.98 13.51 -3.39
C ARG A 39 1.49 14.67 -2.55
N GLY A 40 2.75 14.59 -2.15
CA GLY A 40 3.40 15.65 -1.36
C GLY A 40 2.86 15.82 0.05
N GLN A 41 1.99 14.91 0.53
CA GLN A 41 1.45 14.95 1.89
C GLN A 41 1.98 13.78 2.72
N VAL A 42 2.23 14.05 3.99
CA VAL A 42 2.52 13.02 4.98
C VAL A 42 1.19 12.55 5.57
N THR A 43 0.88 11.27 5.42
CA THR A 43 -0.33 10.66 5.98
C THR A 43 0.06 9.67 7.07
N ALA A 44 -0.52 9.84 8.26
CA ALA A 44 -0.35 8.91 9.37
C ALA A 44 -1.59 8.03 9.52
N VAL A 45 -1.40 6.71 9.55
CA VAL A 45 -2.47 5.73 9.82
C VAL A 45 -2.36 5.28 11.27
N MET A 46 -3.33 5.67 12.09
CA MET A 46 -3.37 5.39 13.53
C MET A 46 -4.53 4.43 13.88
N GLY A 47 -4.37 3.67 14.97
CA GLY A 47 -5.39 2.73 15.45
C GLY A 47 -4.82 1.67 16.39
N GLY A 48 -5.71 0.98 17.10
CA GLY A 48 -5.34 -0.08 18.06
C GLY A 48 -4.56 -1.25 17.44
N SER A 49 -3.91 -2.07 18.27
CA SER A 49 -3.24 -3.28 17.78
C SER A 49 -4.24 -4.21 17.06
N GLY A 50 -3.82 -4.82 15.94
CA GLY A 50 -4.67 -5.73 15.18
C GLY A 50 -5.73 -5.08 14.26
N CYS A 51 -5.86 -3.75 14.20
CA CYS A 51 -6.86 -3.09 13.35
C CYS A 51 -6.52 -3.03 11.84
N GLY A 52 -5.46 -3.73 11.40
CA GLY A 52 -5.13 -3.82 9.98
C GLY A 52 -4.20 -2.75 9.39
N LYS A 53 -3.55 -1.90 10.21
CA LYS A 53 -2.60 -0.87 9.72
C LYS A 53 -1.49 -1.46 8.86
N THR A 54 -0.81 -2.49 9.37
CA THR A 54 0.24 -3.20 8.64
C THR A 54 -0.32 -3.85 7.39
N THR A 55 -1.55 -4.37 7.43
CA THR A 55 -2.23 -4.93 6.25
C THR A 55 -2.45 -3.88 5.16
N VAL A 56 -2.86 -2.66 5.51
CA VAL A 56 -3.00 -1.54 4.54
C VAL A 56 -1.65 -1.23 3.88
N LEU A 57 -0.57 -1.15 4.66
CA LEU A 57 0.77 -0.93 4.09
C LEU A 57 1.22 -2.09 3.18
N ARG A 58 0.91 -3.34 3.54
CA ARG A 58 1.22 -4.52 2.71
C ARG A 58 0.42 -4.56 1.42
N LEU A 59 -0.84 -4.14 1.44
CA LEU A 59 -1.70 -4.01 0.26
C LEU A 59 -1.14 -2.94 -0.69
N LEU A 60 -0.77 -1.77 -0.16
CA LEU A 60 -0.14 -0.69 -0.92
C LEU A 60 1.20 -1.12 -1.54
N GLY A 61 2.02 -1.89 -0.81
CA GLY A 61 3.27 -2.44 -1.35
C GLY A 61 3.10 -3.61 -2.33
N GLY A 62 1.86 -4.06 -2.56
CA GLY A 62 1.56 -5.24 -3.37
C GLY A 62 2.16 -6.53 -2.81
N GLN A 63 2.32 -6.63 -1.48
CA GLN A 63 2.78 -7.86 -0.82
C GLN A 63 1.64 -8.85 -0.62
N VAL A 64 0.43 -8.34 -0.45
CA VAL A 64 -0.81 -9.12 -0.42
C VAL A 64 -1.80 -8.49 -1.39
N VAL A 65 -2.76 -9.27 -1.88
CA VAL A 65 -3.79 -8.81 -2.81
C VAL A 65 -5.13 -8.78 -2.07
N ALA A 66 -5.92 -7.73 -2.29
CA ALA A 66 -7.25 -7.61 -1.73
C ALA A 66 -8.17 -8.74 -2.22
N ASN A 67 -9.12 -9.19 -1.40
CA ASN A 67 -10.14 -10.14 -1.87
C ASN A 67 -11.15 -9.44 -2.78
N THR A 68 -11.51 -8.19 -2.45
CA THR A 68 -12.40 -7.34 -3.24
C THR A 68 -11.91 -5.90 -3.23
N GLY A 69 -12.40 -5.10 -4.18
CA GLY A 69 -12.00 -3.70 -4.32
C GLY A 69 -10.71 -3.52 -5.12
N LYS A 70 -10.16 -2.31 -5.09
CA LYS A 70 -8.95 -1.95 -5.84
C LYS A 70 -7.95 -1.21 -4.98
N VAL A 71 -6.67 -1.49 -5.18
CA VAL A 71 -5.55 -0.79 -4.56
C VAL A 71 -4.77 -0.12 -5.67
N LEU A 72 -4.92 1.20 -5.78
CA LEU A 72 -4.28 1.99 -6.82
C LEU A 72 -3.00 2.65 -6.27
N PHE A 73 -1.92 2.58 -7.01
CA PHE A 73 -0.71 3.39 -6.79
C PHE A 73 -0.32 4.08 -8.10
N ASP A 74 -0.17 5.40 -8.06
CA ASP A 74 0.15 6.21 -9.23
C ASP A 74 -0.84 6.00 -10.40
N GLY A 75 -2.10 5.70 -10.07
CA GLY A 75 -3.16 5.38 -11.04
C GLY A 75 -3.21 3.92 -11.53
N GLU A 76 -2.21 3.09 -11.20
CA GLU A 76 -2.14 1.67 -11.57
C GLU A 76 -2.75 0.78 -10.47
N ASP A 77 -3.59 -0.19 -10.85
CA ASP A 77 -4.17 -1.17 -9.90
C ASP A 77 -3.16 -2.28 -9.59
N ILE A 78 -2.57 -2.21 -8.40
CA ILE A 78 -1.47 -3.07 -7.95
C ILE A 78 -1.88 -4.54 -7.92
N GLY A 79 -3.14 -4.84 -7.56
CA GLY A 79 -3.64 -6.21 -7.48
C GLY A 79 -3.75 -6.90 -8.85
N SER A 80 -3.80 -6.11 -9.92
CA SER A 80 -3.91 -6.60 -11.31
C SER A 80 -2.56 -6.72 -12.02
N LEU A 81 -1.48 -6.21 -11.42
CA LEU A 81 -0.16 -6.18 -12.06
C LEU A 81 0.52 -7.55 -12.03
N ASN A 82 1.18 -7.88 -13.14
CA ASN A 82 2.12 -9.00 -13.18
C ASN A 82 3.43 -8.64 -12.45
N HIS A 83 4.33 -9.62 -12.33
CA HIS A 83 5.61 -9.45 -11.65
C HIS A 83 6.41 -8.22 -12.15
N GLN A 84 6.49 -8.01 -13.46
CA GLN A 84 7.21 -6.86 -14.04
C GLN A 84 6.55 -5.52 -13.69
N GLY A 85 5.22 -5.47 -13.69
CA GLY A 85 4.45 -4.31 -13.24
C GLY A 85 4.69 -3.99 -11.77
N LEU A 86 4.65 -5.00 -10.91
CA LEU A 86 4.94 -4.84 -9.48
C LEU A 86 6.35 -4.31 -9.23
N VAL A 87 7.37 -4.82 -9.94
CA VAL A 87 8.75 -4.31 -9.84
C VAL A 87 8.81 -2.83 -10.26
N ARG A 88 8.11 -2.44 -11.33
CA ARG A 88 8.06 -1.04 -11.78
C ARG A 88 7.44 -0.12 -10.72
N VAL A 89 6.33 -0.52 -10.11
CA VAL A 89 5.66 0.25 -9.05
C VAL A 89 6.54 0.34 -7.81
N ARG A 90 7.15 -0.77 -7.38
CA ARG A 90 8.00 -0.81 -6.19
C ARG A 90 9.24 0.09 -6.29
N ARG A 91 9.78 0.35 -7.49
CA ARG A 91 10.86 1.34 -7.68
C ARG A 91 10.46 2.78 -7.34
N LYS A 92 9.17 3.08 -7.33
CA LYS A 92 8.62 4.39 -6.95
C LYS A 92 8.23 4.46 -5.46
N MET A 93 8.43 3.38 -4.69
CA MET A 93 7.98 3.26 -3.30
C MET A 93 9.14 2.82 -2.40
N GLY A 94 9.53 3.69 -1.46
CA GLY A 94 10.37 3.29 -0.33
C GLY A 94 9.52 2.69 0.78
N MET A 95 9.92 1.54 1.34
CA MET A 95 9.24 0.90 2.46
C MET A 95 10.19 0.73 3.63
N LEU A 96 9.81 1.27 4.79
CA LEU A 96 10.53 1.08 6.06
C LEU A 96 9.67 0.22 6.99
N PHE A 97 10.27 -0.84 7.53
CA PHE A 97 9.60 -1.77 8.44
C PHE A 97 9.83 -1.38 9.90
N GLN A 98 8.84 -1.69 10.76
CA GLN A 98 8.85 -1.35 12.19
C GLN A 98 10.01 -2.01 12.96
N PHE A 99 10.49 -3.16 12.49
CA PHE A 99 11.74 -3.77 12.94
C PHE A 99 12.72 -3.70 11.77
N GLY A 100 13.90 -3.13 12.00
CA GLY A 100 14.84 -2.79 10.95
C GLY A 100 15.10 -3.96 10.01
N ALA A 101 15.04 -3.72 8.70
CA ALA A 101 15.68 -4.56 7.70
C ALA A 101 17.21 -4.40 7.79
N LEU A 102 17.74 -4.53 9.01
CA LEU A 102 19.16 -4.46 9.30
C LEU A 102 19.72 -5.85 8.99
N PHE A 103 20.28 -6.00 7.79
CA PHE A 103 21.28 -7.02 7.54
C PHE A 103 22.43 -6.73 8.50
N THR A 104 22.64 -7.61 9.48
CA THR A 104 23.67 -7.48 10.52
C THR A 104 25.10 -7.54 9.97
N ASP A 105 25.26 -7.78 8.66
CA ASP A 105 26.53 -7.95 7.97
C ASP A 105 26.90 -6.75 7.05
N LEU A 106 26.12 -5.66 7.04
CA LEU A 106 26.35 -4.50 6.17
C LEU A 106 26.53 -3.19 6.96
N SER A 107 27.43 -2.34 6.50
CA SER A 107 27.67 -1.03 7.11
C SER A 107 26.50 -0.07 6.86
N VAL A 108 26.35 0.98 7.69
CA VAL A 108 25.30 2.02 7.55
C VAL A 108 25.26 2.61 6.12
N PHE A 109 26.40 2.64 5.44
CA PHE A 109 26.53 3.17 4.09
C PHE A 109 25.90 2.25 3.02
N GLU A 110 25.98 0.94 3.19
CA GLU A 110 25.47 -0.04 2.22
C GLU A 110 23.96 -0.26 2.31
N ASN A 111 23.34 0.13 3.44
CA ASN A 111 21.90 0.00 3.61
C ASN A 111 21.10 1.15 2.97
N VAL A 112 21.78 2.18 2.45
CA VAL A 112 21.18 3.44 1.93
C VAL A 112 21.43 3.68 0.43
N ALA A 113 22.33 2.92 -0.22
CA ALA A 113 22.75 3.11 -1.61
C ALA A 113 21.88 2.37 -2.65
#